data_AF-A0A401M6X9-F1
#
_entry.id   AF-A0A401M6X9-F1
#
_cell.length_a   1.000
_cell.length_b   1.000
_cell.length_c   1.000
_cell.angle_alpha   90.00
_cell.angle_beta   90.00
_cell.angle_gamma   90.00
#
_symmetry.space_group_name_H-M   'P 1'
#
loop_
_entity.id
_entity.type
_entity.pdbx_description
1 polymer ?
#
loop_
_entity_poly.entity_id
_entity_poly.type
_entity_poly.pdbx_seq_one_letter_code
_entity_poly.pdbx_strand_id
1 'polypeptide(L)'
;MAVNIYASADETSSSKGSAQNQALAAGTSTIDCPDVGQRLTSVPAQAKAQVDKELALLDKQISEAYQRLSTSQKAIQQDPNFAQNAIVGPLKDKRKATIDRIAIAIGRVAAKPQGLDALAACTLRATGNAGQGGNNNQGGNDTNAGGTGNGPVAADFVDITKVKSNVRTPARSAKASKGVFVSKCGVNANKLYNSDNVIVAPGVTNGAHHVHDYVGNQDNDAFSSDQDFAKAGTSCQNKGDKSSYYWPVLRLQDGTKEFDAGKQGGGAEGNTGRILTAKKATLDFVGSPRGKVVAMPKFLRIITGDAKAFVNGTANANASWSCTGFENKVQLKDKYPLCPSGSDVVRTFKFQSCWDSRNIDSANHRTHVAFADAGGNCPTGFKAIPQLVQRLVYDVDAPSVKDNGKTRPFFSLDSFPEQQHKPVTDHGDFINVFDAKLMNKAVQCINTGRKCS
;
A
#
# COMPACT_ATOMS: atom_id res chain seq x y z
N MET A 1 -7.00 -61.72 32.50
CA MET A 1 -6.26 -60.49 32.88
C MET A 1 -5.71 -59.86 31.63
N ALA A 2 -5.82 -58.53 31.54
CA ALA A 2 -5.16 -57.61 30.61
C ALA A 2 -5.44 -57.74 29.10
N VAL A 3 -6.37 -56.89 28.67
CA VAL A 3 -6.47 -56.33 27.31
C VAL A 3 -5.20 -55.51 27.04
N ASN A 4 -4.61 -55.61 25.85
CA ASN A 4 -3.74 -54.54 25.35
C ASN A 4 -4.07 -54.23 23.89
N ILE A 5 -4.67 -53.05 23.74
CA ILE A 5 -5.01 -52.34 22.51
C ILE A 5 -3.72 -51.66 22.02
N TYR A 6 -3.29 -51.93 20.79
CA TYR A 6 -2.43 -50.99 20.06
C TYR A 6 -3.31 -50.22 19.08
N ALA A 7 -3.62 -48.99 19.47
CA ALA A 7 -4.21 -47.98 18.60
C ALA A 7 -3.09 -47.27 17.85
N SER A 8 -3.20 -47.24 16.52
CA SER A 8 -2.56 -46.24 15.67
C SER A 8 -3.16 -44.87 16.01
N ALA A 9 -2.33 -43.87 16.22
CA ALA A 9 -2.76 -42.48 16.36
C ALA A 9 -2.06 -41.62 15.30
N ASP A 10 -2.90 -40.99 14.49
CA ASP A 10 -2.58 -39.99 13.48
C ASP A 10 -1.88 -38.76 14.10
N GLU A 11 -0.79 -38.33 13.46
CA GLU A 11 -0.11 -37.06 13.72
C GLU A 11 -0.80 -35.93 12.94
N THR A 12 -1.67 -35.16 13.62
CA THR A 12 -2.09 -33.83 13.12
C THR A 12 -2.12 -32.78 14.25
N SER A 13 -1.47 -31.65 13.97
CA SER A 13 -1.70 -30.29 14.52
C SER A 13 -0.98 -29.73 15.76
N SER A 14 0.02 -30.37 16.36
CA SER A 14 0.64 -29.86 17.61
C SER A 14 1.75 -28.78 17.46
N SER A 15 2.31 -28.56 16.26
CA SER A 15 3.50 -27.70 16.09
C SER A 15 3.24 -26.21 15.88
N LYS A 16 2.02 -25.78 15.50
CA LYS A 16 1.69 -24.37 15.25
C LYS A 16 1.41 -23.57 16.53
N GLY A 17 0.80 -24.20 17.54
CA GLY A 17 0.39 -23.52 18.78
C GLY A 17 1.57 -23.04 19.62
N SER A 18 2.66 -23.83 19.71
CA SER A 18 3.85 -23.46 20.49
C SER A 18 4.61 -22.29 19.85
N ALA A 19 4.82 -22.33 18.53
CA ALA A 19 5.50 -21.26 17.80
C ALA A 19 4.72 -19.94 17.82
N GLN A 20 3.39 -20.01 17.72
CA GLN A 20 2.52 -18.83 17.80
C GLN A 20 2.52 -18.23 19.20
N ASN A 21 2.45 -19.06 20.25
CA ASN A 21 2.53 -18.60 21.64
C ASN A 21 3.89 -17.96 21.95
N GLN A 22 4.98 -18.51 21.40
CA GLN A 22 6.32 -17.93 21.51
C GLN A 22 6.42 -16.59 20.77
N ALA A 23 5.88 -16.49 19.54
CA ALA A 23 5.88 -15.24 18.78
C ALA A 23 5.07 -14.13 19.48
N LEU A 24 3.94 -14.49 20.10
CA LEU A 24 3.11 -13.59 20.90
C LEU A 24 3.84 -13.10 22.15
N ALA A 25 4.47 -14.00 22.90
CA ALA A 25 5.26 -13.66 24.08
C ALA A 25 6.46 -12.75 23.76
N ALA A 26 7.03 -12.90 22.56
CA ALA A 26 8.11 -12.06 22.03
C ALA A 26 7.63 -10.74 21.39
N GLY A 27 6.32 -10.48 21.31
CA GLY A 27 5.77 -9.26 20.68
C GLY A 27 5.93 -9.23 19.15
N THR A 28 6.12 -10.38 18.51
CA THR A 28 6.38 -10.54 17.07
C THR A 28 5.15 -11.02 16.32
N SER A 29 3.99 -10.41 16.57
CA SER A 29 2.72 -10.80 15.95
C SER A 29 1.94 -9.60 15.42
N THR A 30 1.10 -9.86 14.42
CA THR A 30 0.16 -8.91 13.85
C THR A 30 -1.24 -9.53 13.76
N ILE A 31 -2.23 -8.72 13.39
CA ILE A 31 -3.61 -9.15 13.17
C ILE A 31 -3.87 -9.22 11.67
N ASP A 32 -4.36 -10.36 11.22
CA ASP A 32 -4.74 -10.62 9.83
C ASP A 32 -6.25 -10.83 9.75
N CYS A 33 -6.91 -9.95 9.00
CA CYS A 33 -8.35 -9.98 8.80
C CYS A 33 -8.66 -9.94 7.30
N PRO A 34 -9.61 -10.76 6.80
CA PRO A 34 -10.03 -10.70 5.40
C PRO A 34 -10.51 -9.31 5.00
N ASP A 35 -10.08 -8.86 3.81
CA ASP A 35 -10.49 -7.57 3.24
C ASP A 35 -11.89 -7.67 2.61
N VAL A 36 -12.86 -6.97 3.21
CA VAL A 36 -14.24 -6.93 2.75
C VAL A 36 -14.37 -6.13 1.46
N GLY A 37 -13.60 -5.05 1.30
CA GLY A 37 -13.65 -4.18 0.12
C GLY A 37 -13.26 -4.93 -1.17
N GLN A 38 -12.32 -5.87 -1.07
CA GLN A 38 -11.93 -6.72 -2.20
C GLN A 38 -13.05 -7.65 -2.69
N ARG A 39 -14.01 -8.00 -1.81
CA ARG A 39 -15.16 -8.86 -2.17
C ARG A 39 -16.35 -8.06 -2.70
N LEU A 40 -16.40 -6.76 -2.48
CA LEU A 40 -17.47 -5.87 -2.94
C LEU A 40 -17.20 -5.39 -4.38
N THR A 41 -17.37 -6.29 -5.35
CA THR A 41 -17.13 -5.96 -6.77
C THR A 41 -18.16 -4.98 -7.36
N SER A 42 -19.34 -4.89 -6.76
CA SER A 42 -20.39 -3.95 -7.15
C SER A 42 -21.09 -3.39 -5.93
N VAL A 43 -21.14 -2.06 -5.82
CA VAL A 43 -21.86 -1.33 -4.78
C VAL A 43 -22.75 -0.31 -5.48
N PRO A 44 -24.08 -0.31 -5.24
CA PRO A 44 -24.98 0.68 -5.81
C PRO A 44 -24.55 2.10 -5.44
N ALA A 45 -24.64 3.04 -6.39
CA ALA A 45 -24.20 4.42 -6.18
C ALA A 45 -24.86 5.07 -4.93
N GLN A 46 -26.14 4.77 -4.69
CA GLN A 46 -26.89 5.26 -3.52
C GLN A 46 -26.37 4.72 -2.18
N ALA A 47 -25.71 3.55 -2.17
CA ALA A 47 -25.15 2.94 -0.96
C ALA A 47 -23.65 3.23 -0.78
N LYS A 48 -22.96 3.71 -1.81
CA LYS A 48 -21.50 3.79 -1.85
C LYS A 48 -20.90 4.57 -0.67
N ALA A 49 -21.38 5.79 -0.41
CA ALA A 49 -20.86 6.61 0.69
C ALA A 49 -21.01 5.93 2.07
N GLN A 50 -22.13 5.22 2.31
CA GLN A 50 -22.31 4.47 3.55
C GLN A 50 -21.38 3.27 3.61
N VAL A 51 -21.22 2.52 2.51
CA VAL A 51 -20.32 1.37 2.45
C VAL A 51 -18.87 1.79 2.68
N ASP A 52 -18.40 2.86 2.02
CA ASP A 52 -17.04 3.39 2.17
C ASP A 52 -16.75 3.78 3.63
N LYS A 53 -17.72 4.42 4.31
CA LYS A 53 -17.62 4.74 5.75
C LYS A 53 -17.50 3.50 6.64
N GLU A 54 -18.28 2.45 6.37
CA GLU A 54 -18.24 1.21 7.14
C GLU A 54 -16.96 0.40 6.86
N LEU A 55 -16.42 0.44 5.63
CA LEU A 55 -15.12 -0.14 5.30
C LEU A 55 -13.98 0.56 6.06
N ALA A 56 -13.98 1.90 6.10
CA ALA A 56 -13.01 2.65 6.89
C ALA A 56 -13.13 2.35 8.40
N LEU A 57 -14.35 2.10 8.90
CA LEU A 57 -14.56 1.67 10.28
C LEU A 57 -13.99 0.26 10.54
N LEU A 58 -14.07 -0.67 9.57
CA LEU A 58 -13.41 -1.97 9.71
C LEU A 58 -11.90 -1.81 9.87
N ASP A 59 -11.27 -0.94 9.08
CA ASP A 59 -9.83 -0.68 9.16
C ASP A 59 -9.44 -0.11 10.52
N LYS A 60 -10.19 0.89 10.99
CA LYS A 60 -10.02 1.45 12.33
C LYS A 60 -10.11 0.39 13.43
N GLN A 61 -11.08 -0.53 13.34
CA GLN A 61 -11.24 -1.62 14.31
C GLN A 61 -10.01 -2.54 14.34
N ILE A 62 -9.40 -2.82 13.18
CA ILE A 62 -8.17 -3.64 13.10
C ILE A 62 -7.01 -2.90 13.74
N SER A 63 -6.80 -1.64 13.38
CA SER A 63 -5.70 -0.82 13.91
C SER A 63 -5.78 -0.65 15.43
N GLU A 64 -6.96 -0.38 15.99
CA GLU A 64 -7.18 -0.33 17.44
C GLU A 64 -6.88 -1.67 18.12
N ALA A 65 -7.29 -2.78 17.50
CA ALA A 65 -7.02 -4.11 18.03
C ALA A 65 -5.52 -4.44 17.98
N TYR A 66 -4.81 -4.03 16.93
CA TYR A 66 -3.37 -4.22 16.82
C TYR A 66 -2.62 -3.37 17.85
N GLN A 67 -3.01 -2.12 18.07
CA GLN A 67 -2.43 -1.28 19.13
C GLN A 67 -2.64 -1.90 20.52
N ARG A 68 -3.82 -2.47 20.77
CA ARG A 68 -4.06 -3.20 22.02
C ARG A 68 -3.18 -4.44 22.12
N LEU A 69 -2.99 -5.17 21.03
CA LEU A 69 -2.07 -6.32 20.98
C LEU A 69 -0.63 -5.90 21.29
N SER A 70 -0.15 -4.82 20.68
CA SER A 70 1.22 -4.31 20.80
C SER A 70 1.52 -3.61 22.13
N THR A 71 0.52 -3.39 22.99
CA THR A 71 0.69 -2.81 24.33
C THR A 71 0.39 -3.80 25.45
N SER A 72 -0.13 -5.00 25.11
CA SER A 72 -0.57 -6.01 26.07
C SER A 72 0.43 -7.17 26.27
N GLN A 73 1.72 -7.01 25.94
CA GLN A 73 2.69 -8.13 25.99
C GLN A 73 2.76 -8.78 27.37
N LYS A 74 2.74 -7.99 28.45
CA LYS A 74 2.77 -8.54 29.82
C LYS A 74 1.54 -9.41 30.12
N ALA A 75 0.35 -8.97 29.70
CA ALA A 75 -0.88 -9.74 29.88
C ALA A 75 -0.85 -11.04 29.06
N ILE A 76 -0.31 -10.99 27.85
CA ILE A 76 -0.13 -12.16 26.97
C ILE A 76 0.87 -13.16 27.55
N GLN A 77 1.94 -12.68 28.18
CA GLN A 77 2.92 -13.54 28.85
C GLN A 77 2.32 -14.26 30.07
N GLN A 78 1.35 -13.64 30.75
CA GLN A 78 0.67 -14.22 31.91
C GLN A 78 -0.45 -15.18 31.49
N ASP A 79 -1.20 -14.85 30.45
CA ASP A 79 -2.26 -15.67 29.88
C ASP A 79 -2.08 -15.80 28.36
N PRO A 80 -1.61 -16.97 27.87
CA PRO A 80 -1.45 -17.23 26.44
C PRO A 80 -2.75 -17.07 25.63
N ASN A 81 -3.92 -17.19 26.26
CA ASN A 81 -5.21 -17.02 25.60
C ASN A 81 -5.71 -15.56 25.60
N PHE A 82 -5.02 -14.64 26.28
CA PHE A 82 -5.44 -13.24 26.41
C PHE A 82 -5.62 -12.58 25.04
N ALA A 83 -4.66 -12.75 24.12
CA ALA A 83 -4.74 -12.15 22.79
C ALA A 83 -5.99 -12.63 22.03
N GLN A 84 -6.31 -13.92 22.12
CA GLN A 84 -7.47 -14.48 21.46
C GLN A 84 -8.78 -14.00 22.12
N ASN A 85 -8.88 -14.11 23.44
CA ASN A 85 -10.12 -13.89 24.18
C ASN A 85 -10.45 -12.41 24.38
N ALA A 86 -9.43 -11.59 24.65
CA ALA A 86 -9.64 -10.19 24.99
C ALA A 86 -9.51 -9.25 23.79
N ILE A 87 -8.85 -9.67 22.70
CA ILE A 87 -8.56 -8.81 21.54
C ILE A 87 -9.22 -9.34 20.27
N VAL A 88 -8.84 -10.53 19.80
CA VAL A 88 -9.28 -11.06 18.49
C VAL A 88 -10.76 -11.46 18.50
N GLY A 89 -11.25 -12.07 19.57
CA GLY A 89 -12.66 -12.42 19.74
C GLY A 89 -13.57 -11.19 19.66
N PRO A 90 -13.37 -10.17 20.52
CA PRO A 90 -14.13 -8.93 20.45
C PRO A 90 -14.00 -8.19 19.11
N LEU A 91 -12.83 -8.26 18.46
CA LEU A 91 -12.65 -7.72 17.11
C LEU A 91 -13.56 -8.40 16.09
N LYS A 92 -13.65 -9.73 16.11
CA LYS A 92 -14.55 -10.50 15.23
C LYS A 92 -16.00 -10.05 15.40
N ASP A 93 -16.48 -9.87 16.63
CA ASP A 93 -17.86 -9.48 16.89
C ASP A 93 -18.16 -8.07 16.41
N LYS A 94 -17.25 -7.12 16.67
CA LYS A 94 -17.33 -5.74 16.15
C LYS A 94 -17.34 -5.71 14.63
N ARG A 95 -16.46 -6.49 13.99
CA ARG A 95 -16.38 -6.60 12.54
C ARG A 95 -17.64 -7.20 11.95
N LYS A 96 -18.19 -8.26 12.55
CA LYS A 96 -19.46 -8.85 12.12
C LYS A 96 -20.57 -7.81 12.10
N ALA A 97 -20.73 -7.05 13.19
CA ALA A 97 -21.74 -5.99 13.25
C ALA A 97 -21.56 -4.92 12.15
N THR A 98 -20.32 -4.54 11.84
CA THR A 98 -20.02 -3.60 10.74
C THR A 98 -20.29 -4.20 9.37
N ILE A 99 -19.92 -5.46 9.14
CA ILE A 99 -20.20 -6.19 7.90
C ILE A 99 -21.72 -6.33 7.68
N ASP A 100 -22.47 -6.60 8.74
CA ASP A 100 -23.93 -6.63 8.70
C ASP A 100 -24.51 -5.29 8.27
N ARG A 101 -23.95 -4.16 8.75
CA ARG A 101 -24.35 -2.81 8.29
C ARG A 101 -24.04 -2.56 6.83
N ILE A 102 -22.91 -3.03 6.31
CA ILE A 102 -22.58 -2.97 4.87
C ILE A 102 -23.62 -3.75 4.06
N ALA A 103 -23.91 -4.99 4.45
CA ALA A 103 -24.87 -5.83 3.74
C ALA A 103 -26.28 -5.20 3.77
N ILE A 104 -26.69 -4.63 4.91
CA ILE A 104 -27.97 -3.92 5.05
C ILE A 104 -28.01 -2.65 4.16
N ALA A 105 -26.93 -1.86 4.13
CA ALA A 105 -26.87 -0.65 3.32
C ALA A 105 -27.09 -0.96 1.83
N ILE A 106 -26.44 -2.01 1.32
CA ILE A 106 -26.65 -2.48 -0.06
C ILE A 106 -28.05 -3.06 -0.23
N GLY A 107 -28.52 -3.87 0.73
CA GLY A 107 -29.83 -4.53 0.71
C GLY A 107 -31.05 -3.61 0.67
N ARG A 108 -30.88 -2.33 1.02
CA ARG A 108 -31.96 -1.31 0.93
C ARG A 108 -32.25 -0.87 -0.50
N VAL A 109 -31.30 -1.02 -1.41
CA VAL A 109 -31.38 -0.48 -2.79
C VAL A 109 -31.05 -1.51 -3.88
N ALA A 110 -30.54 -2.68 -3.50
CA ALA A 110 -30.23 -3.79 -4.39
C ALA A 110 -30.32 -5.13 -3.63
N ALA A 111 -30.06 -6.24 -4.33
CA ALA A 111 -29.99 -7.56 -3.70
C ALA A 111 -28.91 -7.57 -2.60
N LYS A 112 -29.28 -8.04 -1.40
CA LYS A 112 -28.38 -8.11 -0.25
C LYS A 112 -27.22 -9.11 -0.54
N PRO A 113 -25.95 -8.68 -0.39
CA PRO A 113 -24.81 -9.58 -0.54
C PRO A 113 -24.86 -10.72 0.48
N GLN A 114 -24.50 -11.93 0.03
CA GLN A 114 -24.43 -13.12 0.87
C GLN A 114 -22.99 -13.47 1.20
N GLY A 115 -22.76 -14.16 2.33
CA GLY A 115 -21.46 -14.71 2.70
C GLY A 115 -20.43 -13.71 3.24
N LEU A 116 -20.78 -12.42 3.36
CA LEU A 116 -19.85 -11.43 3.95
C LEU A 116 -19.51 -11.73 5.42
N ASP A 117 -20.43 -12.34 6.16
CA ASP A 117 -20.21 -12.73 7.56
C ASP A 117 -19.00 -13.63 7.79
N ALA A 118 -18.65 -14.44 6.79
CA ALA A 118 -17.47 -15.30 6.86
C ALA A 118 -16.15 -14.51 6.91
N LEU A 119 -16.18 -13.22 6.55
CA LEU A 119 -15.03 -12.30 6.54
C LEU A 119 -14.82 -11.57 7.89
N ALA A 120 -15.69 -11.83 8.88
CA ALA A 120 -15.60 -11.18 10.18
C ALA A 120 -14.42 -11.68 11.02
N ALA A 121 -14.07 -12.96 10.89
CA ALA A 121 -13.01 -13.58 11.69
C ALA A 121 -11.64 -13.03 11.31
N CYS A 122 -10.84 -12.74 12.34
CA CYS A 122 -9.42 -12.40 12.21
C CYS A 122 -8.56 -13.47 12.87
N THR A 123 -7.30 -13.51 12.47
CA THR A 123 -6.30 -14.42 13.02
C THR A 123 -5.07 -13.65 13.47
N LEU A 124 -4.32 -14.23 14.41
CA LEU A 124 -3.00 -13.73 14.78
C LEU A 124 -1.97 -14.33 13.82
N ARG A 125 -1.09 -13.49 13.29
CA ARG A 125 -0.02 -13.87 12.37
C ARG A 125 1.33 -13.52 12.99
N ALA A 126 2.22 -14.50 13.11
CA ALA A 126 3.61 -14.24 13.50
C ALA A 126 4.33 -13.43 12.41
N THR A 127 5.15 -12.47 12.82
CA THR A 127 5.80 -11.51 11.91
C THR A 127 7.22 -11.93 11.52
N GLY A 128 7.74 -12.99 12.14
CA GLY A 128 8.97 -13.66 11.75
C GLY A 128 8.82 -14.37 10.40
N ASN A 129 9.48 -13.85 9.37
CA ASN A 129 9.58 -14.44 8.02
C ASN A 129 8.23 -14.71 7.31
N ALA A 130 7.55 -13.64 6.92
CA ALA A 130 6.66 -13.70 5.77
C ALA A 130 7.50 -13.68 4.47
N GLY A 131 7.94 -14.86 4.00
CA GLY A 131 8.54 -15.03 2.67
C GLY A 131 9.44 -16.26 2.53
N GLN A 132 8.97 -17.23 1.73
CA GLN A 132 9.64 -18.44 1.22
C GLN A 132 9.81 -19.66 2.14
N GLY A 133 9.25 -20.77 1.66
CA GLY A 133 9.55 -22.11 2.16
C GLY A 133 10.99 -22.54 1.86
N GLY A 134 11.51 -23.40 2.74
CA GLY A 134 12.70 -24.24 2.50
C GLY A 134 14.03 -23.61 2.88
N ASN A 135 14.38 -23.62 4.17
CA ASN A 135 15.45 -24.43 4.76
C ASN A 135 15.85 -23.90 6.14
N ASN A 136 15.81 -24.79 7.12
CA ASN A 136 16.36 -24.57 8.45
C ASN A 136 17.87 -24.32 8.37
N ASN A 137 18.34 -23.18 8.90
CA ASN A 137 19.57 -23.20 9.70
C ASN A 137 19.65 -22.04 10.69
N GLN A 138 19.44 -22.41 11.97
CA GLN A 138 20.21 -22.06 13.17
C GLN A 138 20.55 -20.59 13.49
N GLY A 139 19.90 -20.12 14.58
CA GLY A 139 20.62 -19.65 15.78
C GLY A 139 21.14 -18.22 15.79
N GLY A 140 20.32 -17.28 16.29
CA GLY A 140 20.75 -15.94 16.69
C GLY A 140 19.75 -15.34 17.68
N ASN A 141 20.04 -15.50 18.97
CA ASN A 141 19.25 -14.96 20.07
C ASN A 141 19.70 -13.51 20.34
N ASP A 142 19.13 -12.54 19.63
CA ASP A 142 19.35 -11.11 19.89
C ASP A 142 18.14 -10.50 20.61
N THR A 143 18.04 -10.78 21.91
CA THR A 143 17.23 -10.00 22.84
C THR A 143 18.05 -8.78 23.29
N ASN A 144 17.89 -7.64 22.61
CA ASN A 144 17.90 -6.29 23.20
C ASN A 144 17.91 -5.16 22.14
N ALA A 145 16.74 -4.56 21.90
CA ALA A 145 16.60 -3.16 21.53
C ALA A 145 15.26 -2.65 22.05
N GLY A 146 15.30 -1.68 22.97
CA GLY A 146 14.12 -0.99 23.48
C GLY A 146 13.41 -0.26 22.34
N GLY A 147 12.21 -0.73 22.02
CA GLY A 147 11.32 -0.17 21.00
C GLY A 147 10.13 -1.11 20.86
N THR A 148 9.06 -0.85 21.60
CA THR A 148 7.78 -1.53 21.46
C THR A 148 7.18 -1.23 20.08
N GLY A 149 7.47 -2.12 19.12
CA GLY A 149 6.63 -2.55 18.00
C GLY A 149 6.03 -1.51 17.07
N ASN A 150 6.67 -1.27 15.91
CA ASN A 150 6.02 -1.20 14.59
C ASN A 150 7.06 -1.18 13.42
N GLY A 151 8.01 -2.13 13.30
CA GLY A 151 8.96 -2.18 12.16
C GLY A 151 9.72 -0.87 11.81
N PRO A 152 10.38 -0.79 10.64
CA PRO A 152 11.00 -1.90 9.94
C PRO A 152 12.14 -2.50 10.80
N VAL A 153 12.53 -3.73 10.49
CA VAL A 153 13.66 -4.41 11.16
C VAL A 153 14.82 -4.61 10.19
N ALA A 154 16.01 -4.97 10.69
CA ALA A 154 17.19 -5.20 9.85
C ALA A 154 16.92 -6.17 8.67
N ALA A 155 16.08 -7.18 8.87
CA ALA A 155 15.70 -8.14 7.84
C ALA A 155 14.84 -7.56 6.70
N ASP A 156 14.26 -6.37 6.87
CA ASP A 156 13.50 -5.67 5.82
C ASP A 156 14.40 -4.96 4.82
N PHE A 157 15.71 -4.89 5.09
CA PHE A 157 16.70 -4.25 4.23
C PHE A 157 17.56 -5.30 3.51
N VAL A 158 17.96 -4.99 2.28
CA VAL A 158 18.87 -5.84 1.49
C VAL A 158 19.89 -5.00 0.74
N ASP A 159 21.13 -5.48 0.71
CA ASP A 159 22.18 -4.93 -0.15
C ASP A 159 21.84 -5.17 -1.62
N ILE A 160 21.47 -4.09 -2.32
CA ILE A 160 21.00 -4.16 -3.71
C ILE A 160 22.08 -4.72 -4.65
N THR A 161 23.36 -4.58 -4.31
CA THR A 161 24.48 -5.06 -5.14
C THR A 161 24.57 -6.58 -5.16
N LYS A 162 23.96 -7.25 -4.17
CA LYS A 162 23.93 -8.71 -4.03
C LYS A 162 22.69 -9.34 -4.68
N VAL A 163 21.74 -8.53 -5.14
CA VAL A 163 20.49 -9.01 -5.73
C VAL A 163 20.70 -9.26 -7.22
N LYS A 164 20.30 -10.44 -7.69
CA LYS A 164 20.34 -10.79 -9.11
C LYS A 164 19.43 -9.89 -9.93
N SER A 165 19.80 -9.63 -11.17
CA SER A 165 18.96 -8.82 -12.06
C SER A 165 17.59 -9.48 -12.26
N ASN A 166 16.53 -8.70 -12.09
CA ASN A 166 15.14 -9.16 -12.13
C ASN A 166 14.21 -8.24 -12.94
N VAL A 167 14.75 -7.19 -13.55
CA VAL A 167 14.00 -6.25 -14.38
C VAL A 167 13.83 -6.81 -15.79
N ARG A 168 12.59 -6.79 -16.28
CA ARG A 168 12.25 -7.16 -17.65
C ARG A 168 11.53 -6.00 -18.32
N THR A 169 11.98 -5.63 -19.52
CA THR A 169 11.32 -4.62 -20.34
C THR A 169 10.65 -5.32 -21.53
N PRO A 170 9.34 -5.17 -21.73
CA PRO A 170 8.65 -5.79 -22.85
C PRO A 170 9.15 -5.21 -24.19
N ALA A 171 9.32 -6.10 -25.18
CA ALA A 171 9.65 -5.70 -26.53
C ALA A 171 8.51 -4.84 -27.12
N ARG A 172 8.86 -3.73 -27.76
CA ARG A 172 7.91 -2.83 -28.40
C ARG A 172 7.60 -3.33 -29.82
N SER A 173 6.31 -3.40 -30.16
CA SER A 173 5.90 -3.69 -31.54
C SER A 173 6.15 -2.50 -32.48
N ALA A 174 6.06 -2.73 -33.79
CA ALA A 174 6.09 -1.65 -34.78
C ALA A 174 4.97 -0.62 -34.57
N LYS A 175 3.83 -1.03 -33.99
CA LYS A 175 2.65 -0.19 -33.71
C LYS A 175 2.70 0.49 -32.33
N ALA A 176 3.76 0.31 -31.56
CA ALA A 176 3.88 0.87 -30.21
C ALA A 176 3.76 2.40 -30.21
N SER A 177 3.06 2.95 -29.22
CA SER A 177 3.14 4.37 -28.90
C SER A 177 4.39 4.62 -28.06
N LYS A 178 5.40 5.23 -28.69
CA LYS A 178 6.76 5.35 -28.13
C LYS A 178 7.02 6.66 -27.39
N GLY A 179 6.08 7.61 -27.48
CA GLY A 179 6.24 8.94 -26.91
C GLY A 179 6.02 8.96 -25.40
N VAL A 180 6.37 10.09 -24.80
CA VAL A 180 6.27 10.35 -23.36
C VAL A 180 5.75 11.76 -23.16
N PHE A 181 4.77 11.93 -22.28
CA PHE A 181 4.33 13.22 -21.78
C PHE A 181 4.75 13.35 -20.32
N VAL A 182 5.45 14.41 -19.95
CA VAL A 182 5.99 14.62 -18.59
C VAL A 182 5.19 15.69 -17.88
N SER A 183 4.57 15.37 -16.74
CA SER A 183 4.06 16.40 -15.84
C SER A 183 5.13 16.79 -14.80
N LYS A 184 5.25 18.09 -14.55
CA LYS A 184 6.25 18.67 -13.64
C LYS A 184 5.54 19.37 -12.49
N CYS A 185 5.39 18.67 -11.36
CA CYS A 185 4.62 19.17 -10.22
C CYS A 185 5.43 19.39 -8.93
N GLY A 186 6.76 19.30 -9.04
CA GLY A 186 7.66 19.49 -7.92
C GLY A 186 7.70 18.27 -6.99
N VAL A 187 8.07 18.50 -5.74
CA VAL A 187 8.34 17.46 -4.72
C VAL A 187 7.57 17.73 -3.42
N ASN A 188 6.43 18.42 -3.52
CA ASN A 188 5.65 18.92 -2.38
C ASN A 188 6.45 19.84 -1.44
N ALA A 189 7.16 20.82 -2.00
CA ALA A 189 7.91 21.80 -1.21
C ALA A 189 7.01 22.63 -0.27
N ASN A 190 5.71 22.71 -0.57
CA ASN A 190 4.69 23.37 0.24
C ASN A 190 4.09 22.49 1.35
N LYS A 191 4.55 21.24 1.51
CA LYS A 191 4.19 20.34 2.62
C LYS A 191 2.69 20.07 2.75
N LEU A 192 2.00 19.85 1.64
CA LEU A 192 0.64 19.35 1.67
C LEU A 192 0.64 17.89 2.14
N TYR A 193 0.31 17.70 3.41
CA TYR A 193 0.29 16.41 4.11
C TYR A 193 -1.05 16.20 4.81
N ASN A 194 -1.59 15.00 4.70
CA ASN A 194 -2.70 14.53 5.52
C ASN A 194 -2.72 13.00 5.53
N SER A 195 -3.58 12.43 6.37
CA SER A 195 -3.82 10.99 6.46
C SER A 195 -5.22 10.59 5.96
N ASP A 196 -5.84 11.45 5.17
CA ASP A 196 -7.12 11.17 4.54
C ASP A 196 -6.92 10.28 3.31
N ASN A 197 -7.96 9.56 2.89
CA ASN A 197 -7.92 8.79 1.65
C ASN A 197 -9.14 9.11 0.79
N VAL A 198 -9.00 10.09 -0.10
CA VAL A 198 -10.08 10.60 -0.94
C VAL A 198 -10.55 9.61 -2.03
N ILE A 199 -9.78 8.56 -2.33
CA ILE A 199 -10.21 7.48 -3.24
C ILE A 199 -10.93 6.38 -2.46
N VAL A 200 -10.29 5.80 -1.44
CA VAL A 200 -10.77 4.57 -0.77
C VAL A 200 -11.75 4.85 0.38
N ALA A 201 -11.65 6.01 1.02
CA ALA A 201 -12.47 6.39 2.17
C ALA A 201 -12.96 7.86 2.07
N PRO A 202 -13.65 8.24 0.97
CA PRO A 202 -14.18 9.59 0.83
C PRO A 202 -15.14 9.92 1.98
N GLY A 203 -15.02 11.13 2.50
CA GLY A 203 -15.76 11.65 3.66
C GLY A 203 -15.24 11.18 5.02
N VAL A 204 -14.14 10.42 5.07
CA VAL A 204 -13.57 9.90 6.31
C VAL A 204 -12.17 10.48 6.54
N THR A 205 -12.05 11.31 7.57
CA THR A 205 -10.76 11.82 8.04
C THR A 205 -9.90 10.68 8.60
N ASN A 206 -8.59 10.75 8.42
CA ASN A 206 -7.66 9.68 8.80
C ASN A 206 -7.97 8.32 8.17
N GLY A 207 -8.68 8.28 7.03
CA GLY A 207 -9.04 7.03 6.36
C GLY A 207 -7.84 6.20 5.87
N ALA A 208 -6.66 6.80 5.74
CA ALA A 208 -5.42 6.10 5.39
C ALA A 208 -4.67 5.54 6.60
N HIS A 209 -4.87 6.10 7.81
CA HIS A 209 -4.07 5.79 9.02
C HIS A 209 -2.56 6.06 8.89
N HIS A 210 -2.13 6.72 7.82
CA HIS A 210 -0.75 7.07 7.53
C HIS A 210 -0.70 8.33 6.68
N VAL A 211 0.41 9.08 6.72
CA VAL A 211 0.49 10.36 5.99
C VAL A 211 0.87 10.14 4.53
N HIS A 212 0.16 10.83 3.64
CA HIS A 212 0.50 10.95 2.22
C HIS A 212 1.18 12.29 1.90
N ASP A 213 2.08 12.22 0.94
CA ASP A 213 2.77 13.32 0.27
C ASP A 213 2.01 13.65 -1.02
N TYR A 214 1.66 14.91 -1.27
CA TYR A 214 0.83 15.31 -2.42
C TYR A 214 1.55 16.28 -3.36
N VAL A 215 1.46 16.03 -4.66
CA VAL A 215 1.79 17.02 -5.70
C VAL A 215 0.65 17.14 -6.71
N GLY A 216 0.63 18.25 -7.44
CA GLY A 216 -0.40 18.57 -8.41
C GLY A 216 -1.55 19.31 -7.73
N ASN A 217 -2.74 18.72 -7.67
CA ASN A 217 -3.90 19.34 -7.04
C ASN A 217 -3.58 19.83 -5.62
N GLN A 218 -4.19 20.94 -5.20
CA GLN A 218 -3.96 21.54 -3.88
C GLN A 218 -5.14 21.39 -2.91
N ASP A 219 -6.27 20.83 -3.37
CA ASP A 219 -7.46 20.54 -2.57
C ASP A 219 -7.56 19.02 -2.42
N ASN A 220 -6.79 18.43 -1.51
CA ASN A 220 -6.76 16.98 -1.26
C ASN A 220 -7.07 16.69 0.20
N ASP A 221 -8.34 16.62 0.56
CA ASP A 221 -8.78 16.17 1.88
C ASP A 221 -9.90 15.13 1.75
N ALA A 222 -10.33 14.58 2.88
CA ALA A 222 -11.42 13.59 2.93
C ALA A 222 -12.72 14.09 2.28
N PHE A 223 -12.96 15.40 2.20
CA PHE A 223 -14.23 15.97 1.74
C PHE A 223 -14.16 16.52 0.32
N SER A 224 -13.00 16.46 -0.32
CA SER A 224 -12.76 17.00 -1.65
C SER A 224 -13.58 16.26 -2.71
N SER A 225 -14.46 17.01 -3.39
CA SER A 225 -15.28 16.50 -4.48
C SER A 225 -14.59 16.65 -5.84
N ASP A 226 -15.16 16.00 -6.87
CA ASP A 226 -14.75 16.23 -8.27
C ASP A 226 -14.82 17.71 -8.67
N GLN A 227 -15.78 18.45 -8.10
CA GLN A 227 -15.92 19.88 -8.36
C GLN A 227 -14.80 20.69 -7.71
N ASP A 228 -14.40 20.32 -6.49
CA ASP A 228 -13.29 20.96 -5.78
C ASP A 228 -11.99 20.71 -6.53
N PHE A 229 -11.71 19.45 -6.87
CA PHE A 229 -10.55 19.09 -7.69
C PHE A 229 -10.48 19.88 -9.01
N ALA A 230 -11.62 20.08 -9.69
CA ALA A 230 -11.66 20.84 -10.93
C ALA A 230 -11.38 22.34 -10.74
N LYS A 231 -11.73 22.91 -9.58
CA LYS A 231 -11.56 24.33 -9.26
C LYS A 231 -10.21 24.63 -8.61
N ALA A 232 -9.61 23.65 -7.94
CA ALA A 232 -8.39 23.77 -7.17
C ALA A 232 -7.22 24.42 -7.91
N GLY A 233 -6.28 24.94 -7.12
CA GLY A 233 -4.94 25.26 -7.58
C GLY A 233 -4.13 24.01 -7.93
N THR A 234 -2.95 24.20 -8.53
CA THR A 234 -2.02 23.10 -8.81
C THR A 234 -0.56 23.52 -8.64
N SER A 235 0.25 22.64 -8.04
CA SER A 235 1.71 22.77 -7.98
C SER A 235 2.38 22.44 -9.34
N CYS A 236 1.64 21.88 -10.29
CA CYS A 236 2.15 21.61 -11.63
C CYS A 236 2.53 22.90 -12.38
N GLN A 237 3.63 22.83 -13.14
CA GLN A 237 4.06 23.91 -14.03
C GLN A 237 2.99 24.20 -15.09
N ASN A 238 2.39 23.15 -15.65
CA ASN A 238 1.26 23.27 -16.57
C ASN A 238 -0.05 23.36 -15.77
N LYS A 239 -0.69 24.52 -15.79
CA LYS A 239 -1.92 24.78 -15.01
C LYS A 239 -3.16 24.05 -15.53
N GLY A 240 -3.08 23.43 -16.71
CA GLY A 240 -4.09 22.49 -17.21
C GLY A 240 -4.02 21.12 -16.55
N ASP A 241 -2.93 20.80 -15.82
CA ASP A 241 -2.82 19.61 -14.98
C ASP A 241 -3.19 19.94 -13.54
N LYS A 242 -4.43 19.63 -13.16
CA LYS A 242 -4.92 19.69 -11.78
C LYS A 242 -4.96 18.31 -11.13
N SER A 243 -4.28 17.32 -11.67
CA SER A 243 -4.36 15.95 -11.16
C SER A 243 -3.78 15.86 -9.76
N SER A 244 -4.33 14.96 -8.95
CA SER A 244 -3.73 14.61 -7.67
C SER A 244 -2.78 13.43 -7.86
N TYR A 245 -1.55 13.56 -7.39
CA TYR A 245 -0.56 12.48 -7.36
C TYR A 245 -0.04 12.37 -5.93
N TYR A 246 -0.21 11.21 -5.32
CA TYR A 246 0.19 11.06 -3.92
C TYR A 246 0.66 9.66 -3.57
N TRP A 247 1.46 9.59 -2.50
CA TRP A 247 2.14 8.39 -2.03
C TRP A 247 2.38 8.48 -0.52
N PRO A 248 2.45 7.37 0.23
CA PRO A 248 2.78 7.41 1.65
C PRO A 248 4.18 7.98 1.84
N VAL A 249 4.36 8.82 2.86
CA VAL A 249 5.65 9.46 3.16
C VAL A 249 6.71 8.41 3.54
N LEU A 250 7.97 8.77 3.33
CA LEU A 250 9.10 8.03 3.89
C LEU A 250 9.61 8.81 5.10
N ARG A 251 9.86 8.13 6.22
CA ARG A 251 10.40 8.75 7.44
C ARG A 251 11.79 8.26 7.76
N LEU A 252 12.61 9.12 8.32
CA LEU A 252 13.85 8.73 8.97
C LEU A 252 13.58 8.53 10.47
N GLN A 253 13.93 7.36 11.00
CA GLN A 253 13.75 7.01 12.42
C GLN A 253 14.87 7.59 13.29
N ASP A 254 15.09 8.91 13.19
CA ASP A 254 16.15 9.66 13.88
C ASP A 254 15.72 10.21 15.26
N GLY A 255 14.54 9.80 15.75
CA GLY A 255 13.97 10.28 17.02
C GLY A 255 13.31 11.66 16.94
N THR A 256 13.29 12.30 15.77
CA THR A 256 12.58 13.57 15.58
C THR A 256 11.08 13.41 15.86
N LYS A 257 10.53 14.36 16.61
CA LYS A 257 9.09 14.52 16.79
C LYS A 257 8.55 15.45 15.71
N GLU A 258 7.99 14.86 14.65
CA GLU A 258 7.36 15.57 13.55
C GLU A 258 6.01 16.21 13.98
N PHE A 259 5.40 17.06 13.14
CA PHE A 259 4.16 17.79 13.43
C PHE A 259 2.95 16.91 13.85
N ASP A 260 3.02 15.61 13.56
CA ASP A 260 2.00 14.59 13.78
C ASP A 260 2.41 13.52 14.80
N ALA A 261 3.51 13.70 15.53
CA ALA A 261 4.07 12.70 16.45
C ALA A 261 3.11 12.21 17.56
N GLY A 262 2.03 12.95 17.86
CA GLY A 262 0.99 12.55 18.81
C GLY A 262 -0.42 12.50 18.20
N LYS A 263 -0.53 12.51 16.88
CA LYS A 263 -1.81 12.61 16.16
C LYS A 263 -2.12 11.30 15.41
N GLN A 264 -3.40 11.06 15.15
CA GLN A 264 -3.83 10.04 14.20
C GLN A 264 -3.21 10.33 12.81
N GLY A 265 -2.88 9.29 12.07
CA GLY A 265 -2.12 9.33 10.83
C GLY A 265 -0.61 9.35 11.05
N GLY A 266 -0.17 9.90 12.18
CA GLY A 266 1.23 10.01 12.59
C GLY A 266 1.59 9.09 13.75
N GLY A 267 2.25 9.65 14.75
CA GLY A 267 2.86 8.87 15.83
C GLY A 267 1.87 8.15 16.75
N ALA A 268 0.60 8.57 16.82
CA ALA A 268 -0.43 7.81 17.56
C ALA A 268 -0.71 6.43 16.92
N GLU A 269 -0.38 6.27 15.64
CA GLU A 269 -0.53 5.04 14.86
C GLU A 269 0.82 4.41 14.50
N GLY A 270 1.90 4.83 15.19
CA GLY A 270 3.24 4.26 15.03
C GLY A 270 4.05 4.86 13.87
N ASN A 271 3.51 5.82 13.13
CA ASN A 271 4.25 6.56 12.10
C ASN A 271 5.10 7.66 12.77
N THR A 272 6.33 7.30 13.16
CA THR A 272 7.26 8.18 13.90
C THR A 272 8.46 8.60 13.07
N GLY A 273 9.20 9.62 13.53
CA GLY A 273 10.39 10.12 12.85
C GLY A 273 10.09 11.25 11.87
N ARG A 274 11.16 11.80 11.31
CA ARG A 274 11.10 12.96 10.42
C ARG A 274 10.66 12.57 9.03
N ILE A 275 9.71 13.30 8.45
CA ILE A 275 9.30 13.09 7.06
C ILE A 275 10.43 13.51 6.11
N LEU A 276 10.77 12.62 5.19
CA LEU A 276 11.74 12.86 4.12
C LEU A 276 11.00 13.39 2.89
N THR A 277 11.31 14.62 2.48
CA THR A 277 10.88 15.15 1.19
C THR A 277 11.73 14.53 0.08
N ALA A 278 11.09 14.05 -0.99
CA ALA A 278 11.82 13.54 -2.15
C ALA A 278 12.70 14.65 -2.74
N LYS A 279 13.98 14.36 -3.05
CA LYS A 279 14.84 15.33 -3.74
C LYS A 279 14.46 15.49 -5.22
N LYS A 280 13.78 14.49 -5.78
CA LYS A 280 13.27 14.51 -7.16
C LYS A 280 12.04 13.63 -7.28
N ALA A 281 11.00 14.18 -7.89
CA ALA A 281 9.83 13.44 -8.36
C ALA A 281 9.70 13.62 -9.88
N THR A 282 9.32 12.56 -10.59
CA THR A 282 9.07 12.59 -12.04
C THR A 282 7.77 11.87 -12.32
N LEU A 283 6.89 12.50 -13.11
CA LEU A 283 5.55 11.99 -13.46
C LEU A 283 5.49 11.80 -14.98
N ASP A 284 5.89 10.63 -15.44
CA ASP A 284 5.96 10.31 -16.87
C ASP A 284 4.72 9.52 -17.29
N PHE A 285 3.99 10.04 -18.27
CA PHE A 285 2.92 9.32 -18.96
C PHE A 285 3.49 8.69 -20.22
N VAL A 286 3.61 7.36 -20.22
CA VAL A 286 4.23 6.59 -21.31
C VAL A 286 3.18 5.82 -22.12
N GLY A 287 3.50 5.53 -23.39
CA GLY A 287 2.61 4.78 -24.28
C GLY A 287 2.61 3.27 -24.09
N SER A 288 1.78 2.58 -24.88
CA SER A 288 1.64 1.13 -24.91
C SER A 288 2.63 0.48 -25.90
N PRO A 289 3.25 -0.66 -25.54
CA PRO A 289 4.12 -1.41 -26.46
C PRO A 289 3.37 -2.07 -27.62
N ARG A 290 2.03 -2.13 -27.58
CA ARG A 290 1.19 -2.86 -28.55
C ARG A 290 0.38 -1.97 -29.48
N GLY A 291 0.18 -0.70 -29.13
CA GLY A 291 -0.66 0.18 -29.94
C GLY A 291 -0.69 1.62 -29.45
N LYS A 292 -1.59 2.40 -30.06
CA LYS A 292 -1.93 3.75 -29.60
C LYS A 292 -2.71 3.69 -28.28
N VAL A 293 -2.49 4.68 -27.43
CA VAL A 293 -3.27 4.90 -26.22
C VAL A 293 -4.43 5.85 -26.51
N VAL A 294 -5.53 5.73 -25.75
CA VAL A 294 -6.67 6.66 -25.75
C VAL A 294 -6.57 7.64 -24.57
N ALA A 295 -7.32 8.74 -24.63
CA ALA A 295 -7.38 9.70 -23.51
C ALA A 295 -7.93 9.04 -22.24
N MET A 296 -7.28 9.32 -21.10
CA MET A 296 -7.88 9.01 -19.81
C MET A 296 -9.07 9.95 -19.58
N PRO A 297 -10.23 9.45 -19.14
CA PRO A 297 -11.33 10.34 -18.75
C PRO A 297 -10.91 11.17 -17.53
N LYS A 298 -11.45 12.39 -17.44
CA LYS A 298 -11.31 13.21 -16.25
C LYS A 298 -11.93 12.48 -15.05
N PHE A 299 -11.29 12.62 -13.89
CA PHE A 299 -11.58 11.96 -12.62
C PHE A 299 -11.35 10.45 -12.59
N LEU A 300 -10.60 9.90 -13.56
CA LEU A 300 -10.10 8.53 -13.46
C LEU A 300 -9.23 8.38 -12.20
N ARG A 301 -9.59 7.45 -11.32
CA ARG A 301 -8.91 7.18 -10.04
C ARG A 301 -8.13 5.88 -10.14
N ILE A 302 -6.83 5.90 -9.91
CA ILE A 302 -6.01 4.69 -10.00
C ILE A 302 -5.18 4.54 -8.74
N ILE A 303 -5.24 3.35 -8.15
CA ILE A 303 -4.37 2.92 -7.05
C ILE A 303 -3.43 1.84 -7.57
N THR A 304 -2.13 2.05 -7.42
CA THR A 304 -1.12 1.03 -7.69
C THR A 304 -0.45 0.61 -6.39
N GLY A 305 -0.22 -0.69 -6.22
CA GLY A 305 0.19 -1.26 -4.93
C GLY A 305 -0.97 -1.48 -3.97
N ASP A 306 -0.63 -1.83 -2.74
CA ASP A 306 -1.60 -2.20 -1.71
C ASP A 306 -1.06 -1.90 -0.31
N ALA A 307 -1.65 -0.92 0.36
CA ALA A 307 -1.32 -0.52 1.72
C ALA A 307 -1.47 -1.65 2.75
N LYS A 308 -2.18 -2.73 2.41
CA LYS A 308 -2.46 -3.86 3.31
C LYS A 308 -1.76 -5.16 2.91
N ALA A 309 -0.81 -5.10 1.98
CA ALA A 309 -0.21 -6.27 1.36
C ALA A 309 0.51 -7.23 2.33
N PHE A 310 1.00 -6.73 3.48
CA PHE A 310 1.72 -7.58 4.43
C PHE A 310 0.79 -8.59 5.11
N VAL A 311 -0.42 -8.16 5.49
CA VAL A 311 -1.41 -9.05 6.11
C VAL A 311 -2.32 -9.71 5.06
N ASN A 312 -2.81 -8.95 4.08
CA ASN A 312 -3.77 -9.46 3.07
C ASN A 312 -3.12 -10.35 1.99
N GLY A 313 -1.79 -10.36 1.92
CA GLY A 313 -1.04 -11.04 0.88
C GLY A 313 -0.76 -10.15 -0.33
N THR A 314 0.11 -10.63 -1.22
CA THR A 314 0.76 -9.78 -2.23
C THR A 314 0.04 -9.73 -3.57
N ALA A 315 -1.22 -10.15 -3.65
CA ALA A 315 -1.96 -10.23 -4.91
C ALA A 315 -2.09 -8.87 -5.61
N ASN A 316 -2.28 -7.80 -4.81
CA ASN A 316 -2.35 -6.41 -5.30
C ASN A 316 -1.08 -5.60 -5.02
N ALA A 317 -0.05 -6.22 -4.44
CA ALA A 317 1.21 -5.55 -4.16
C ALA A 317 1.93 -5.19 -5.47
N ASN A 318 2.44 -3.96 -5.53
CA ASN A 318 3.21 -3.47 -6.66
C ASN A 318 4.30 -2.47 -6.21
N ALA A 319 4.79 -2.66 -4.99
CA ALA A 319 5.94 -1.93 -4.49
C ALA A 319 7.16 -2.17 -5.39
N SER A 320 7.92 -1.10 -5.65
CA SER A 320 9.13 -1.15 -6.47
C SER A 320 10.18 -0.23 -5.87
N TRP A 321 11.16 -0.85 -5.22
CA TRP A 321 12.28 -0.15 -4.60
C TRP A 321 13.58 -0.45 -5.33
N SER A 322 14.42 0.56 -5.48
CA SER A 322 15.72 0.45 -6.13
C SER A 322 16.67 1.52 -5.58
N CYS A 323 17.89 1.53 -6.10
CA CYS A 323 18.80 2.66 -5.98
C CYS A 323 19.02 3.33 -7.33
N THR A 324 19.42 4.60 -7.35
CA THR A 324 19.82 5.29 -8.59
C THR A 324 20.94 4.51 -9.29
N GLY A 325 20.78 4.29 -10.60
CA GLY A 325 21.72 3.47 -11.39
C GLY A 325 21.45 1.95 -11.36
N PHE A 326 20.58 1.47 -10.48
CA PHE A 326 20.19 0.05 -10.39
C PHE A 326 18.83 -0.26 -11.02
N GLU A 327 18.00 0.74 -11.30
CA GLU A 327 16.58 0.59 -11.68
C GLU A 327 16.31 -0.25 -12.92
N ASN A 328 17.29 -0.34 -13.83
CA ASN A 328 17.24 -1.15 -15.06
C ASN A 328 17.67 -2.60 -14.84
N LYS A 329 18.20 -2.93 -13.65
CA LYS A 329 18.74 -4.24 -13.30
C LYS A 329 17.95 -4.88 -12.17
N VAL A 330 17.70 -4.14 -11.09
CA VAL A 330 17.09 -4.63 -9.85
C VAL A 330 15.92 -3.74 -9.45
N GLN A 331 14.77 -4.36 -9.18
CA GLN A 331 13.61 -3.76 -8.53
C GLN A 331 13.15 -4.71 -7.42
N LEU A 332 13.22 -4.24 -6.18
CA LEU A 332 12.82 -4.99 -4.99
C LEU A 332 11.32 -4.80 -4.75
N LYS A 333 10.62 -5.86 -4.39
CA LYS A 333 9.16 -5.85 -4.20
C LYS A 333 8.73 -5.89 -2.74
N ASP A 334 9.63 -6.32 -1.86
CA ASP A 334 9.34 -6.66 -0.48
C ASP A 334 10.53 -6.36 0.46
N LYS A 335 11.53 -5.62 -0.04
CA LYS A 335 12.70 -5.17 0.73
C LYS A 335 13.02 -3.70 0.44
N TYR A 336 13.47 -3.00 1.46
CA TYR A 336 14.14 -1.72 1.32
C TYR A 336 15.58 -1.93 0.82
N PRO A 337 16.08 -1.08 -0.09
CA PRO A 337 17.43 -1.20 -0.59
C PRO A 337 18.44 -0.53 0.36
N LEU A 338 19.56 -1.20 0.60
CA LEU A 338 20.78 -0.55 1.06
C LEU A 338 21.54 -0.06 -0.18
N CYS A 339 21.50 1.25 -0.42
CA CYS A 339 22.16 1.85 -1.58
C CYS A 339 23.66 2.04 -1.33
N PRO A 340 24.52 1.77 -2.34
CA PRO A 340 25.94 2.06 -2.22
C PRO A 340 26.18 3.57 -2.12
N SER A 341 27.35 3.97 -1.62
CA SER A 341 27.73 5.39 -1.53
C SER A 341 27.63 6.08 -2.90
N GLY A 342 27.07 7.29 -2.92
CA GLY A 342 26.80 8.05 -4.14
C GLY A 342 25.54 7.62 -4.90
N SER A 343 24.73 6.71 -4.34
CA SER A 343 23.45 6.27 -4.87
C SER A 343 22.32 6.53 -3.87
N ASP A 344 21.14 6.84 -4.39
CA ASP A 344 19.98 7.26 -3.62
C ASP A 344 18.87 6.22 -3.67
N VAL A 345 18.04 6.17 -2.63
CA VAL A 345 16.84 5.33 -2.62
C VAL A 345 15.85 5.82 -3.67
N VAL A 346 15.30 4.89 -4.44
CA VAL A 346 14.30 5.14 -5.48
C VAL A 346 13.04 4.32 -5.22
N ARG A 347 11.89 4.99 -5.26
CA ARG A 347 10.57 4.35 -5.36
C ARG A 347 10.02 4.57 -6.77
N THR A 348 9.46 3.53 -7.37
CA THR A 348 8.84 3.61 -8.71
C THR A 348 7.42 3.04 -8.69
N PHE A 349 6.45 3.87 -9.00
CA PHE A 349 5.05 3.45 -9.14
C PHE A 349 4.69 3.41 -10.61
N LYS A 350 4.55 2.18 -11.13
CA LYS A 350 3.94 1.96 -12.43
C LYS A 350 2.45 1.76 -12.19
N PHE A 351 1.63 2.67 -12.67
CA PHE A 351 0.19 2.56 -12.60
C PHE A 351 -0.33 1.61 -13.69
N GLN A 352 -1.56 1.17 -13.54
CA GLN A 352 -2.31 0.40 -14.51
C GLN A 352 -2.41 1.19 -15.83
N SER A 353 -2.35 0.49 -16.96
CA SER A 353 -2.27 1.10 -18.30
C SER A 353 -3.41 0.68 -19.22
N CYS A 354 -4.37 -0.06 -18.69
CA CYS A 354 -5.56 -0.53 -19.38
C CYS A 354 -6.79 -0.04 -18.63
N TRP A 355 -7.77 0.50 -19.37
CA TRP A 355 -9.01 1.04 -18.82
C TRP A 355 -10.22 0.36 -19.47
N ASP A 356 -11.26 0.06 -18.69
CA ASP A 356 -12.48 -0.65 -19.13
C ASP A 356 -13.36 0.13 -20.12
N SER A 357 -12.94 1.36 -20.48
CA SER A 357 -13.63 2.26 -21.41
C SER A 357 -14.98 2.81 -20.92
N ARG A 358 -15.31 2.62 -19.64
CA ARG A 358 -16.61 2.99 -19.08
C ARG A 358 -16.50 3.76 -17.78
N ASN A 359 -15.74 3.25 -16.82
CA ASN A 359 -15.81 3.70 -15.44
C ASN A 359 -14.60 4.53 -15.05
N ILE A 360 -14.82 5.70 -14.45
CA ILE A 360 -13.75 6.52 -13.87
C ILE A 360 -13.28 5.98 -12.50
N ASP A 361 -14.09 5.12 -11.90
CA ASP A 361 -13.81 4.43 -10.65
C ASP A 361 -14.72 3.19 -10.54
N SER A 362 -14.34 2.21 -9.72
CA SER A 362 -15.14 1.02 -9.44
C SER A 362 -15.45 0.91 -7.96
N ALA A 363 -16.43 0.08 -7.57
CA ALA A 363 -16.81 -0.07 -6.18
C ALA A 363 -15.65 -0.44 -5.23
N ASN A 364 -14.71 -1.27 -5.73
CA ASN A 364 -13.49 -1.64 -5.01
C ASN A 364 -12.24 -0.84 -5.44
N HIS A 365 -12.43 0.24 -6.21
CA HIS A 365 -11.38 1.13 -6.71
C HIS A 365 -10.29 0.50 -7.60
N ARG A 366 -10.48 -0.76 -8.03
CA ARG A 366 -9.46 -1.53 -8.75
C ARG A 366 -9.91 -2.13 -10.07
N THR A 367 -11.17 -2.57 -10.22
CA THR A 367 -11.58 -3.39 -11.39
C THR A 367 -11.83 -2.62 -12.67
N HIS A 368 -11.91 -1.28 -12.63
CA HIS A 368 -12.10 -0.45 -13.82
C HIS A 368 -10.79 -0.19 -14.60
N VAL A 369 -9.64 -0.53 -14.01
CA VAL A 369 -8.31 -0.44 -14.61
C VAL A 369 -7.52 -1.73 -14.41
N ALA A 370 -6.57 -2.01 -15.29
CA ALA A 370 -5.76 -3.23 -15.22
C ALA A 370 -4.32 -2.99 -15.66
N PHE A 371 -3.41 -3.80 -15.14
CA PHE A 371 -2.07 -3.92 -15.71
C PHE A 371 -2.16 -4.62 -17.07
N ALA A 372 -1.32 -4.20 -18.00
CA ALA A 372 -1.08 -4.98 -19.20
C ALA A 372 -0.37 -6.30 -18.85
N ASP A 373 -0.58 -7.34 -19.66
CA ASP A 373 0.10 -8.63 -19.49
C ASP A 373 1.63 -8.51 -19.72
N ALA A 374 2.37 -9.62 -19.57
CA ALA A 374 3.82 -9.64 -19.80
C ALA A 374 4.22 -9.26 -21.25
N GLY A 375 3.31 -9.44 -22.21
CA GLY A 375 3.48 -8.97 -23.57
C GLY A 375 3.15 -7.48 -23.74
N GLY A 376 2.45 -6.87 -22.80
CA GLY A 376 1.95 -5.50 -22.86
C GLY A 376 0.58 -5.36 -23.54
N ASN A 377 -0.20 -6.44 -23.61
CA ASN A 377 -1.58 -6.41 -24.08
C ASN A 377 -2.55 -6.06 -22.94
N CYS A 378 -3.61 -5.34 -23.26
CA CYS A 378 -4.71 -5.12 -22.33
C CYS A 378 -5.67 -6.31 -22.30
N PRO A 379 -6.32 -6.60 -21.16
CA PRO A 379 -7.38 -7.60 -21.09
C PRO A 379 -8.51 -7.31 -22.09
N THR A 380 -9.27 -8.35 -22.47
CA THR A 380 -10.44 -8.19 -23.35
C THR A 380 -11.41 -7.15 -22.78
N GLY A 381 -11.86 -6.22 -23.62
CA GLY A 381 -12.75 -5.13 -23.22
C GLY A 381 -12.04 -3.87 -22.71
N PHE A 382 -10.74 -3.95 -22.42
CA PHE A 382 -9.96 -2.81 -21.97
C PHE A 382 -9.24 -2.12 -23.13
N LYS A 383 -9.09 -0.80 -23.05
CA LYS A 383 -8.29 0.02 -23.96
C LYS A 383 -7.02 0.48 -23.28
N ALA A 384 -5.93 0.56 -24.04
CA ALA A 384 -4.69 1.12 -23.55
C ALA A 384 -4.86 2.64 -23.31
N ILE A 385 -4.45 3.10 -22.13
CA ILE A 385 -4.35 4.51 -21.74
C ILE A 385 -2.88 4.86 -21.47
N PRO A 386 -2.48 6.15 -21.46
CA PRO A 386 -1.16 6.54 -20.98
C PRO A 386 -0.88 5.94 -19.61
N GLN A 387 0.24 5.23 -19.47
CA GLN A 387 0.66 4.69 -18.19
C GLN A 387 1.39 5.77 -17.40
N LEU A 388 0.88 6.15 -16.24
CA LEU A 388 1.65 6.94 -15.29
C LEU A 388 2.78 6.08 -14.70
N VAL A 389 4.00 6.58 -14.83
CA VAL A 389 5.20 6.07 -14.17
C VAL A 389 5.71 7.20 -13.28
N GLN A 390 5.42 7.08 -11.99
CA GLN A 390 5.89 8.01 -10.98
C GLN A 390 7.19 7.50 -10.38
N ARG A 391 8.21 8.35 -10.34
CA ARG A 391 9.53 8.02 -9.82
C ARG A 391 9.93 9.03 -8.76
N LEU A 392 10.27 8.55 -7.56
CA LEU A 392 10.66 9.36 -6.42
C LEU A 392 12.09 8.99 -6.01
N VAL A 393 12.92 9.99 -5.72
CA VAL A 393 14.30 9.82 -5.27
C VAL A 393 14.46 10.47 -3.90
N TYR A 394 15.04 9.74 -2.96
CA TYR A 394 15.29 10.20 -1.59
C TYR A 394 16.78 10.18 -1.30
N ASP A 395 17.28 11.32 -0.86
CA ASP A 395 18.63 11.44 -0.30
C ASP A 395 18.58 10.93 1.15
N VAL A 396 18.92 9.65 1.33
CA VAL A 396 18.93 9.02 2.64
C VAL A 396 20.04 8.00 2.68
N ASP A 397 20.85 8.07 3.74
CA ASP A 397 21.95 7.14 3.95
C ASP A 397 21.44 5.71 4.13
N ALA A 398 22.23 4.75 3.64
CA ALA A 398 21.98 3.35 3.93
C ALA A 398 22.07 3.10 5.44
N PRO A 399 21.02 2.53 6.07
CA PRO A 399 21.01 2.30 7.51
C PRO A 399 22.06 1.28 7.97
N SER A 400 22.44 1.36 9.24
CA SER A 400 23.33 0.39 9.88
C SER A 400 22.55 -0.85 10.32
N VAL A 401 22.41 -1.83 9.43
CA VAL A 401 21.65 -3.06 9.74
C VAL A 401 22.30 -3.94 10.82
N LYS A 402 23.62 -3.87 11.01
CA LYS A 402 24.36 -4.72 11.98
C LYS A 402 24.15 -4.33 13.44
N ASP A 403 23.88 -3.05 13.70
CA ASP A 403 23.65 -2.53 15.05
C ASP A 403 22.18 -2.14 15.26
N ASN A 404 21.30 -2.63 14.40
CA ASN A 404 19.87 -2.34 14.37
C ASN A 404 19.55 -0.84 14.30
N GLY A 405 20.23 -0.13 13.42
CA GLY A 405 19.97 1.29 13.12
C GLY A 405 20.54 2.27 14.15
N LYS A 406 21.40 1.82 15.08
CA LYS A 406 21.97 2.69 16.13
C LYS A 406 22.92 3.75 15.58
N THR A 407 23.80 3.37 14.65
CA THR A 407 24.76 4.33 14.05
C THR A 407 24.10 5.15 12.93
N ARG A 408 23.30 4.51 12.08
CA ARG A 408 22.54 5.16 11.00
C ARG A 408 21.10 4.67 11.05
N PRO A 409 20.13 5.54 11.39
CA PRO A 409 18.76 5.14 11.64
C PRO A 409 18.11 4.53 10.40
N PHE A 410 17.15 3.64 10.64
CA PHE A 410 16.32 3.09 9.57
C PHE A 410 15.46 4.18 8.96
N PHE A 411 15.13 4.03 7.68
CA PHE A 411 14.00 4.72 7.09
C PHE A 411 12.81 3.78 6.96
N SER A 412 11.61 4.31 7.07
CA SER A 412 10.37 3.55 7.06
C SER A 412 9.32 4.21 6.19
N LEU A 413 8.54 3.39 5.49
CA LEU A 413 7.33 3.82 4.83
C LEU A 413 6.22 4.05 5.84
N ASP A 414 5.48 5.14 5.76
CA ASP A 414 4.24 5.33 6.51
C ASP A 414 3.19 4.26 6.11
N SER A 415 2.55 3.63 7.10
CA SER A 415 1.62 2.52 6.86
C SER A 415 0.60 2.37 7.99
N PHE A 416 -0.44 1.56 7.76
CA PHE A 416 -1.31 1.10 8.83
C PHE A 416 -0.49 0.36 9.92
N PRO A 417 -0.86 0.48 11.21
CA PRO A 417 -0.13 -0.12 12.31
C PRO A 417 0.16 -1.62 12.12
N GLU A 418 -0.82 -2.41 11.72
CA GLU A 418 -0.69 -3.85 11.58
C GLU A 418 0.20 -4.29 10.40
N GLN A 419 0.61 -3.34 9.54
CA GLN A 419 1.45 -3.57 8.36
C GLN A 419 2.94 -3.42 8.62
N GLN A 420 3.33 -2.92 9.80
CA GLN A 420 4.72 -2.92 10.27
C GLN A 420 5.71 -2.23 9.36
N HIS A 421 5.25 -1.20 8.64
CA HIS A 421 6.07 -0.42 7.71
C HIS A 421 6.80 -1.31 6.71
N LYS A 422 6.19 -2.45 6.33
CA LYS A 422 6.82 -3.39 5.42
C LYS A 422 6.86 -2.78 4.02
N PRO A 423 8.00 -2.83 3.32
CA PRO A 423 8.16 -2.18 2.01
C PRO A 423 7.20 -2.71 0.95
N VAL A 424 6.65 -3.91 1.12
CA VAL A 424 5.62 -4.49 0.24
C VAL A 424 4.30 -3.72 0.26
N THR A 425 4.04 -2.92 1.31
CA THR A 425 2.82 -2.11 1.43
C THR A 425 2.90 -0.77 0.71
N ASP A 426 4.00 -0.52 0.00
CA ASP A 426 4.15 0.69 -0.80
C ASP A 426 3.09 0.77 -1.90
N HIS A 427 2.58 1.98 -2.09
CA HIS A 427 1.49 2.26 -3.01
C HIS A 427 1.57 3.69 -3.52
N GLY A 428 0.87 3.95 -4.61
CA GLY A 428 0.69 5.29 -5.16
C GLY A 428 -0.72 5.45 -5.66
N ASP A 429 -1.21 6.68 -5.56
CA ASP A 429 -2.57 7.03 -5.90
C ASP A 429 -2.57 8.20 -6.88
N PHE A 430 -3.54 8.15 -7.80
CA PHE A 430 -3.65 9.10 -8.89
C PHE A 430 -5.09 9.42 -9.20
N ILE A 431 -5.42 10.71 -9.30
CA ILE A 431 -6.71 11.20 -9.80
C ILE A 431 -6.43 12.08 -11.01
N ASN A 432 -6.83 11.64 -12.19
CA ASN A 432 -6.65 12.40 -13.41
C ASN A 432 -7.56 13.64 -13.43
N VAL A 433 -7.00 14.83 -13.40
CA VAL A 433 -7.78 16.08 -13.55
C VAL A 433 -7.16 16.98 -14.62
N PHE A 434 -6.57 16.36 -15.66
CA PHE A 434 -6.19 17.10 -16.86
C PHE A 434 -7.43 17.76 -17.46
N ASP A 435 -7.28 19.01 -17.89
CA ASP A 435 -8.26 19.58 -18.81
C ASP A 435 -8.25 18.80 -20.15
N ALA A 436 -9.36 18.89 -20.88
CA ALA A 436 -9.53 18.11 -22.11
C ALA A 436 -8.48 18.46 -23.18
N LYS A 437 -8.03 19.71 -23.25
CA LYS A 437 -7.03 20.16 -24.23
C LYS A 437 -5.66 19.55 -23.90
N LEU A 438 -5.28 19.53 -22.63
CA LEU A 438 -4.04 18.95 -22.17
C LEU A 438 -4.03 17.44 -22.34
N MET A 439 -5.11 16.73 -21.98
CA MET A 439 -5.20 15.29 -22.16
C MET A 439 -5.07 14.90 -23.65
N ASN A 440 -5.72 15.64 -24.55
CA ASN A 440 -5.57 15.41 -26.00
C ASN A 440 -4.15 15.67 -26.48
N LYS A 441 -3.49 16.74 -26.00
CA LYS A 441 -2.09 17.04 -26.32
C LYS A 441 -1.16 15.92 -25.82
N ALA A 442 -1.37 15.41 -24.61
CA ALA A 442 -0.59 14.33 -24.04
C ALA A 442 -0.72 13.04 -24.86
N VAL A 443 -1.95 12.63 -25.19
CA VAL A 443 -2.21 11.46 -26.05
C VAL A 443 -1.59 11.62 -27.43
N GLN A 444 -1.74 12.79 -28.05
CA GLN A 444 -1.13 13.06 -29.36
C GLN A 444 0.39 12.95 -29.28
N CYS A 445 1.01 13.53 -28.25
CA CYS A 445 2.45 13.45 -28.03
C CYS A 445 2.93 12.00 -27.93
N ILE A 446 2.25 11.21 -27.09
CA ILE A 446 2.57 9.80 -26.84
C ILE A 446 2.41 8.97 -28.12
N ASN A 447 1.29 9.11 -28.81
CA ASN A 447 0.97 8.36 -30.02
C ASN A 447 1.80 8.74 -31.24
N THR A 448 2.40 9.93 -31.27
CA THR A 448 3.30 10.39 -32.34
C THR A 448 4.78 10.16 -32.03
N GLY A 449 5.10 9.49 -30.92
CA GLY A 449 6.50 9.15 -30.59
C GLY A 449 7.32 10.31 -30.05
N ARG A 450 6.69 11.42 -29.66
CA ARG A 450 7.37 12.63 -29.18
C ARG A 450 7.60 12.61 -27.68
N LYS A 451 8.53 13.44 -27.21
CA LYS A 451 8.67 13.80 -25.79
C LYS A 451 8.10 15.21 -25.57
N CYS A 452 7.15 15.35 -24.67
CA CYS A 452 6.50 16.64 -24.35
C CYS A 452 6.41 16.85 -22.84
N SER A 453 6.08 18.08 -22.44
CA SER A 453 5.65 18.44 -21.09
C SER A 453 4.51 19.45 -21.11
#